data_AF-A0A1V4XAE5-F1
#
_entry.id   AF-A0A1V4XAE5-F1
#
_cell.length_a   1.000
_cell.length_b   1.000
_cell.length_c   1.000
_cell.angle_alpha   90.00
_cell.angle_beta   90.00
_cell.angle_gamma   90.00
#
_symmetry.space_group_name_H-M   'P 1'
#
loop_
_entity.id
_entity.type
_entity.pdbx_description
1 polymer ?
#
loop_
_entity_poly.entity_id
_entity_poly.type
_entity_poly.pdbx_seq_one_letter_code
_entity_poly.pdbx_strand_id
1 'polypeptide(L)'
;MTLRYTKESRYADQINSENWYEILQREGVTLWHPSADGDPGGYRALMVLQLAERYYGIAGFYERMMMSRSREMKRSTMQESRSGYSFGYGTRTIQDGARLILLPNKINLSSRDMEDYYRQASLTIQGNKPGESMILQGEPILFGVTIPRNAANQELAIEWLHFLFSDIGMKIVEEAGLTAVKPLLFSDPDKIPPMLRSYVK
;
A
#
# COMPACT_ATOMS: atom_id res chain seq x y z
N MET A 1 2.76 -3.40 -1.11
CA MET A 1 2.95 -2.60 -2.34
C MET A 1 3.66 -3.43 -3.39
N THR A 2 3.27 -3.27 -4.65
CA THR A 2 3.85 -3.92 -5.84
C THR A 2 4.08 -2.85 -6.91
N LEU A 3 5.05 -3.04 -7.79
CA LEU A 3 5.20 -2.19 -8.97
C LEU A 3 4.33 -2.74 -10.11
N ARG A 4 3.45 -1.91 -10.67
CA ARG A 4 2.51 -2.24 -11.75
C ARG A 4 2.92 -1.53 -13.02
N TYR A 5 2.68 -2.20 -14.16
CA TYR A 5 2.98 -1.71 -15.50
C TYR A 5 2.17 -2.49 -16.53
N THR A 6 2.25 -2.12 -17.81
CA THR A 6 1.62 -2.86 -18.91
C THR A 6 2.63 -3.18 -19.99
N LYS A 7 2.21 -3.84 -21.07
CA LYS A 7 3.08 -4.09 -22.24
C LYS A 7 3.44 -2.79 -22.97
N GLU A 8 2.66 -1.73 -22.81
CA GLU A 8 2.90 -0.41 -23.39
C GLU A 8 3.93 0.41 -22.58
N SER A 9 4.27 -0.03 -21.36
CA SER A 9 5.27 0.64 -20.55
C SER A 9 6.67 0.52 -21.16
N ARG A 10 7.44 1.61 -21.13
CA ARG A 10 8.83 1.58 -21.63
C ARG A 10 9.67 0.57 -20.86
N TYR A 11 10.40 -0.29 -21.57
CA TYR A 11 11.23 -1.36 -21.00
C TYR A 11 10.44 -2.47 -20.27
N ALA A 12 9.16 -2.65 -20.57
CA ALA A 12 8.29 -3.68 -19.96
C ALA A 12 8.77 -5.13 -20.18
N ASP A 13 9.60 -5.36 -21.18
CA ASP A 13 10.24 -6.64 -21.51
C ASP A 13 11.54 -6.89 -20.74
N GLN A 14 12.15 -5.85 -20.18
CA GLN A 14 13.43 -5.91 -19.47
C GLN A 14 13.29 -5.82 -17.96
N ILE A 15 12.20 -5.22 -17.47
CA ILE A 15 11.98 -5.00 -16.04
C ILE A 15 11.61 -6.28 -15.28
N ASN A 16 12.18 -6.46 -14.09
CA ASN A 16 11.91 -7.56 -13.18
C ASN A 16 12.14 -7.14 -11.71
N SER A 17 12.01 -8.08 -10.78
CA SER A 17 12.18 -7.85 -9.33
C SER A 17 13.58 -7.41 -8.91
N GLU A 18 14.59 -7.65 -9.74
CA GLU A 18 16.00 -7.39 -9.44
C GLU A 18 16.48 -6.05 -10.00
N ASN A 19 15.84 -5.51 -11.04
CA ASN A 19 16.33 -4.32 -11.75
C ASN A 19 15.31 -3.15 -11.83
N TRP A 20 14.12 -3.28 -11.24
CA TRP A 20 13.06 -2.28 -11.38
C TRP A 20 13.49 -0.86 -11.01
N TYR A 21 14.30 -0.71 -9.96
CA TYR A 21 14.79 0.59 -9.50
C TYR A 21 15.78 1.23 -10.48
N GLU A 22 16.48 0.43 -11.29
CA GLU A 22 17.34 0.92 -12.38
C GLU A 22 16.50 1.35 -13.57
N ILE A 23 15.51 0.53 -13.96
CA ILE A 23 14.59 0.83 -15.06
C ILE A 23 13.85 2.14 -14.80
N LEU A 24 13.35 2.35 -13.57
CA LEU A 24 12.65 3.59 -13.22
C LEU A 24 13.49 4.86 -13.36
N GLN A 25 14.83 4.75 -13.34
CA GLN A 25 15.74 5.88 -13.50
C GLN A 25 16.08 6.18 -14.97
N ARG A 26 15.77 5.27 -15.91
CA ARG A 26 16.07 5.45 -17.34
C ARG A 26 15.32 6.64 -17.93
N GLU A 27 15.90 7.22 -18.98
CA GLU A 27 15.30 8.34 -19.68
C GLU A 27 13.94 7.97 -20.30
N GLY A 28 12.98 8.88 -20.17
CA GLY A 28 11.61 8.70 -20.68
C GLY A 28 10.74 7.73 -19.86
N VAL A 29 11.26 7.15 -18.77
CA VAL A 29 10.45 6.35 -17.85
C VAL A 29 9.76 7.25 -16.83
N THR A 30 8.45 7.06 -16.70
CA THR A 30 7.63 7.80 -15.73
C THR A 30 7.06 6.85 -14.70
N LEU A 31 7.26 7.18 -13.42
CA LEU A 31 6.54 6.60 -12.30
C LEU A 31 5.33 7.49 -12.00
N TRP A 32 4.16 6.91 -12.01
CA TRP A 32 2.90 7.56 -11.69
C TRP A 32 2.43 7.14 -10.30
N HIS A 33 1.92 8.09 -9.53
CA HIS A 33 1.34 7.84 -8.22
C HIS A 33 0.11 8.72 -7.97
N PRO A 34 -0.84 8.29 -7.13
CA PRO A 34 -1.86 9.17 -6.58
C PRO A 34 -1.25 10.32 -5.76
N SER A 35 -2.05 11.34 -5.44
CA SER A 35 -1.59 12.42 -4.58
C SER A 35 -1.21 11.92 -3.19
N ALA A 36 -0.06 12.37 -2.67
CA ALA A 36 0.39 11.98 -1.33
C ALA A 36 -0.46 12.61 -0.21
N ASP A 37 -1.08 13.77 -0.46
CA ASP A 37 -1.95 14.45 0.50
C ASP A 37 -3.34 13.81 0.58
N GLY A 38 -3.83 13.25 -0.54
CA GLY A 38 -5.22 12.80 -0.67
C GLY A 38 -5.42 11.28 -0.67
N ASP A 39 -4.36 10.48 -0.81
CA ASP A 39 -4.48 9.04 -1.03
C ASP A 39 -3.34 8.25 -0.33
N PRO A 40 -3.69 7.23 0.49
CA PRO A 40 -2.72 6.30 1.06
C PRO A 40 -1.76 5.64 0.07
N GLY A 41 -2.25 5.26 -1.10
CA GLY A 41 -1.42 4.73 -2.17
C GLY A 41 -0.36 5.74 -2.65
N GLY A 42 -0.67 7.04 -2.62
CA GLY A 42 0.23 8.13 -2.97
C GLY A 42 1.41 8.23 -2.01
N TYR A 43 1.15 8.44 -0.71
CA TYR A 43 2.25 8.56 0.26
C TYR A 43 3.01 7.24 0.43
N ARG A 44 2.34 6.08 0.34
CA ARG A 44 3.00 4.76 0.40
C ARG A 44 3.91 4.51 -0.80
N ALA A 45 3.53 4.96 -1.99
CA ALA A 45 4.38 4.88 -3.19
C ALA A 45 5.71 5.61 -2.98
N LEU A 46 5.66 6.81 -2.40
CA LEU A 46 6.85 7.61 -2.10
C LEU A 46 7.69 7.01 -0.96
N MET A 47 7.05 6.47 0.07
CA MET A 47 7.75 5.74 1.14
C MET A 47 8.50 4.51 0.60
N VAL A 48 7.90 3.75 -0.32
CA VAL A 48 8.58 2.62 -0.98
C VAL A 48 9.86 3.08 -1.67
N LEU A 49 9.88 4.24 -2.32
CA LEU A 49 11.09 4.79 -2.95
C LEU A 49 12.18 5.13 -1.91
N GLN A 50 11.81 5.77 -0.80
CA GLN A 50 12.75 6.07 0.30
C GLN A 50 13.32 4.79 0.91
N LEU A 51 12.50 3.76 1.11
CA LEU A 51 12.94 2.47 1.63
C LEU A 51 13.82 1.71 0.62
N ALA A 52 13.52 1.81 -0.67
CA ALA A 52 14.29 1.20 -1.74
C ALA A 52 15.70 1.81 -1.85
N GLU A 53 15.82 3.13 -1.74
CA GLU A 53 17.13 3.80 -1.68
C GLU A 53 18.04 3.16 -0.63
N ARG A 54 17.52 2.98 0.58
CA ARG A 54 18.26 2.37 1.69
C ARG A 54 18.52 0.88 1.47
N TYR A 55 17.53 0.17 0.95
CA TYR A 55 17.60 -1.29 0.79
C TYR A 55 18.60 -1.71 -0.28
N TYR A 56 18.64 -1.00 -1.41
CA TYR A 56 19.55 -1.28 -2.52
C TYR A 56 20.86 -0.48 -2.45
N GLY A 57 21.01 0.43 -1.47
CA GLY A 57 22.22 1.23 -1.29
C GLY A 57 22.47 2.27 -2.39
N ILE A 58 21.39 2.83 -2.97
CA ILE A 58 21.46 3.72 -4.14
C ILE A 58 21.28 5.17 -3.70
N ALA A 59 22.34 5.79 -3.20
CA ALA A 59 22.29 7.15 -2.68
C ALA A 59 21.61 8.14 -3.66
N GLY A 60 20.69 8.95 -3.14
CA GLY A 60 19.94 9.97 -3.88
C GLY A 60 18.87 9.42 -4.82
N PHE A 61 18.52 8.13 -4.73
CA PHE A 61 17.51 7.51 -5.58
C PHE A 61 16.14 8.20 -5.44
N TYR A 62 15.67 8.41 -4.23
CA TYR A 62 14.38 9.06 -3.97
C TYR A 62 14.34 10.47 -4.57
N GLU A 63 15.38 11.26 -4.31
CA GLU A 63 15.47 12.64 -4.80
C GLU A 63 15.43 12.70 -6.33
N ARG A 64 16.24 11.87 -7.02
CA ARG A 64 16.23 11.78 -8.49
C ARG A 64 14.87 11.40 -9.05
N MET A 65 14.19 10.46 -8.39
CA MET A 65 12.85 10.05 -8.78
C MET A 65 11.87 11.23 -8.66
N MET A 66 11.89 11.96 -7.55
CA MET A 66 10.99 13.11 -7.33
C MET A 66 11.23 14.28 -8.28
N MET A 67 12.48 14.57 -8.63
CA MET A 67 12.81 15.71 -9.48
C MET A 67 12.39 15.56 -10.94
N SER A 68 12.36 14.33 -11.48
CA SER A 68 12.30 14.18 -12.95
C SER A 68 11.58 12.93 -13.49
N ARG A 69 11.17 12.00 -12.62
CA ARG A 69 10.59 10.70 -13.05
C ARG A 69 9.22 10.44 -12.45
N SER A 70 8.94 10.97 -11.26
CA SER A 70 7.69 10.80 -10.53
C SER A 70 6.65 11.85 -10.95
N ARG A 71 5.43 11.42 -11.26
CA ARG A 71 4.31 12.30 -11.61
C ARG A 71 3.04 11.90 -10.88
N GLU A 72 2.34 12.89 -10.35
CA GLU A 72 1.02 12.68 -9.78
C GLU A 72 -0.01 12.38 -10.88
N MET A 73 -0.82 11.34 -10.70
CA MET A 73 -1.94 11.02 -11.58
C MET A 73 -3.09 12.01 -11.37
N LYS A 74 -3.57 12.57 -12.48
CA LYS A 74 -4.75 13.45 -12.53
C LYS A 74 -5.68 12.95 -13.63
N ARG A 75 -6.93 13.43 -13.63
CA ARG A 75 -7.90 13.08 -14.68
C ARG A 75 -7.36 13.36 -16.09
N SER A 76 -6.58 14.42 -16.26
CA SER A 76 -5.94 14.79 -17.54
C SER A 76 -4.80 13.87 -17.97
N THR A 77 -4.14 13.18 -17.04
CA THR A 77 -2.96 12.34 -17.31
C THR A 77 -3.26 10.84 -17.23
N MET A 78 -4.53 10.46 -17.05
CA MET A 78 -4.96 9.07 -16.91
C MET A 78 -4.61 8.19 -18.13
N GLN A 79 -4.66 8.76 -19.34
CA GLN A 79 -4.28 8.00 -20.54
C GLN A 79 -2.76 7.80 -20.61
N GLU A 80 -1.99 8.83 -20.25
CA GLU A 80 -0.52 8.78 -20.23
C GLU A 80 0.01 7.82 -19.15
N SER A 81 -0.73 7.69 -18.04
CA SER A 81 -0.32 6.79 -16.95
C SER A 81 -0.25 5.32 -17.37
N ARG A 82 -0.96 4.94 -18.44
CA ARG A 82 -0.95 3.58 -18.99
C ARG A 82 0.38 3.18 -19.65
N SER A 83 1.22 4.13 -20.06
CA SER A 83 2.53 3.85 -20.65
C SER A 83 3.69 4.01 -19.64
N GLY A 84 3.37 4.24 -18.36
CA GLY A 84 4.36 4.34 -17.29
C GLY A 84 4.29 3.17 -16.32
N TYR A 85 4.86 3.40 -15.14
CA TYR A 85 4.84 2.49 -14.00
C TYR A 85 4.04 3.10 -12.87
N SER A 86 3.51 2.31 -11.94
CA SER A 86 2.89 2.83 -10.72
C SER A 86 3.01 1.84 -9.58
N PHE A 87 3.08 2.32 -8.34
CA PHE A 87 2.93 1.41 -7.21
C PHE A 87 1.46 1.18 -6.91
N GLY A 88 1.11 -0.04 -6.56
CA GLY A 88 -0.25 -0.40 -6.15
C GLY A 88 -0.26 -1.49 -5.09
N TYR A 89 -1.44 -1.77 -4.54
CA TYR A 89 -1.63 -2.89 -3.63
C TYR A 89 -1.53 -4.21 -4.41
N GLY A 90 -0.75 -5.16 -3.92
CA GLY A 90 -0.65 -6.47 -4.56
C GLY A 90 -1.86 -7.31 -4.19
N THR A 91 -2.90 -7.30 -5.02
CA THR A 91 -3.98 -8.30 -4.95
C THR A 91 -3.65 -9.39 -5.97
N ARG A 92 -3.84 -10.66 -5.62
CA ARG A 92 -3.56 -11.81 -6.51
C ARG A 92 -4.41 -11.80 -7.80
N THR A 93 -5.46 -10.99 -7.84
CA THR A 93 -6.31 -10.78 -9.01
C THR A 93 -5.68 -9.75 -9.95
N ILE A 94 -5.07 -10.24 -11.02
CA ILE A 94 -4.62 -9.41 -12.14
C ILE A 94 -5.84 -9.03 -12.96
N GLN A 95 -6.26 -7.76 -12.89
CA GLN A 95 -7.25 -7.20 -13.81
C GLN A 95 -6.55 -6.60 -15.04
N ASP A 96 -7.19 -6.69 -16.21
CA ASP A 96 -6.95 -5.84 -17.39
C ASP A 96 -5.51 -5.79 -17.94
N GLY A 97 -4.81 -6.93 -18.00
CA GLY A 97 -3.51 -7.02 -18.68
C GLY A 97 -2.37 -6.28 -17.98
N ALA A 98 -2.58 -5.83 -16.73
CA ALA A 98 -1.55 -5.28 -15.89
C ALA A 98 -0.52 -6.37 -15.50
N ARG A 99 0.76 -6.04 -15.57
CA ARG A 99 1.86 -6.84 -15.04
C ARG A 99 2.25 -6.29 -13.69
N LEU A 100 2.72 -7.18 -12.80
CA LEU A 100 3.13 -6.80 -11.46
C LEU A 100 4.49 -7.39 -11.11
N ILE A 101 5.29 -6.60 -10.41
CA ILE A 101 6.52 -7.02 -9.75
C ILE A 101 6.26 -6.97 -8.24
N LEU A 102 6.43 -8.13 -7.60
CA LEU A 102 6.44 -8.22 -6.15
C LEU A 102 7.71 -7.56 -5.63
N LEU A 103 7.55 -6.63 -4.70
CA LEU A 103 8.65 -5.94 -4.05
C LEU A 103 9.06 -6.70 -2.78
N PRO A 104 10.35 -6.66 -2.38
CA PRO A 104 10.82 -7.28 -1.15
C PRO A 104 10.01 -6.85 0.07
N ASN A 105 9.78 -7.77 1.01
CA ASN A 105 9.06 -7.48 2.26
C ASN A 105 9.64 -6.28 3.01
N LYS A 106 10.96 -6.08 2.94
CA LYS A 106 11.65 -4.97 3.59
C LYS A 106 11.25 -3.59 3.08
N ILE A 107 10.67 -3.47 1.88
CA ILE A 107 10.29 -2.17 1.31
C ILE A 107 8.81 -2.07 0.94
N ASN A 108 8.11 -3.21 0.86
CA ASN A 108 6.77 -3.26 0.29
C ASN A 108 5.64 -2.90 1.27
N LEU A 109 5.96 -2.59 2.53
CA LEU A 109 5.01 -2.22 3.58
C LEU A 109 3.98 -3.33 3.91
N SER A 110 4.27 -4.61 3.66
CA SER A 110 3.30 -5.70 3.89
C SER A 110 3.56 -6.55 5.14
N SER A 111 4.80 -6.54 5.66
CA SER A 111 5.22 -7.44 6.73
C SER A 111 5.36 -6.71 8.05
N ARG A 112 4.70 -7.23 9.09
CA ARG A 112 4.81 -6.70 10.46
C ARG A 112 6.23 -6.84 11.02
N ASP A 113 6.96 -7.87 10.61
CA ASP A 113 8.35 -8.10 11.04
C ASP A 113 9.33 -7.03 10.51
N MET A 114 8.88 -6.19 9.58
CA MET A 114 9.67 -5.13 8.97
C MET A 114 9.27 -3.73 9.49
N GLU A 115 8.41 -3.64 10.50
CA GLU A 115 7.89 -2.37 11.04
C GLU A 115 9.01 -1.36 11.36
N ASP A 116 10.04 -1.79 12.09
CA ASP A 116 11.19 -0.92 12.44
C ASP A 116 11.96 -0.45 11.21
N TYR A 117 12.00 -1.25 10.15
CA TYR A 117 12.62 -0.84 8.90
C TYR A 117 11.74 0.18 8.15
N TYR A 118 10.42 -0.02 8.14
CA TYR A 118 9.49 0.89 7.49
C TYR A 118 9.51 2.30 8.09
N ARG A 119 9.73 2.41 9.41
CA ARG A 119 9.87 3.68 10.13
C ARG A 119 11.02 4.57 9.63
N GLN A 120 11.93 4.03 8.81
CA GLN A 120 13.02 4.80 8.19
C GLN A 120 12.57 5.68 7.01
N ALA A 121 11.32 5.52 6.56
CA ALA A 121 10.68 6.40 5.59
C ALA A 121 9.62 7.27 6.28
N SER A 122 9.53 8.52 5.84
CA SER A 122 8.52 9.44 6.34
C SER A 122 8.16 10.49 5.29
N LEU A 123 6.94 11.01 5.38
CA LEU A 123 6.47 12.12 4.56
C LEU A 123 5.74 13.14 5.42
N THR A 124 6.01 14.40 5.13
CA THR A 124 5.15 15.50 5.59
C THR A 124 4.03 15.68 4.58
N ILE A 125 2.79 15.57 5.04
CA ILE A 125 1.58 15.80 4.23
C ILE A 125 0.73 16.90 4.86
N GLN A 126 -0.26 17.39 4.12
CA GLN A 126 -1.26 18.33 4.65
C GLN A 126 -2.01 17.73 5.85
N GLY A 127 -2.16 18.54 6.90
CA GLY A 127 -2.91 18.19 8.09
C GLY A 127 -4.43 18.36 7.91
N ASN A 128 -5.18 18.15 8.99
CA ASN A 128 -6.65 18.21 8.96
C ASN A 128 -7.22 19.62 8.72
N LYS A 129 -6.41 20.66 8.95
CA LYS A 129 -6.80 22.05 8.73
C LYS A 129 -5.87 22.73 7.72
N PRO A 130 -6.36 23.75 6.98
CA PRO A 130 -5.53 24.55 6.11
C PRO A 130 -4.32 25.13 6.86
N GLY A 131 -3.12 24.91 6.32
CA GLY A 131 -1.85 25.36 6.91
C GLY A 131 -1.27 24.44 7.99
N GLU A 132 -2.00 23.40 8.44
CA GLU A 132 -1.42 22.35 9.27
C GLU A 132 -0.67 21.33 8.39
N SER A 133 0.34 20.68 8.97
CA SER A 133 1.04 19.55 8.36
C SER A 133 1.17 18.43 9.37
N MET A 134 1.22 17.20 8.90
CA MET A 134 1.48 16.03 9.73
C MET A 134 2.56 15.15 9.11
N ILE A 135 3.33 14.47 9.96
CA ILE A 135 4.34 13.52 9.53
C ILE A 135 3.72 12.12 9.57
N LEU A 136 3.68 11.47 8.41
CA LEU A 136 3.41 10.04 8.31
C LEU A 136 4.73 9.28 8.31
N GLN A 137 4.85 8.29 9.19
CA GLN A 137 5.95 7.32 9.15
C GLN A 137 5.51 6.05 8.42
N GLY A 138 6.48 5.37 7.80
CA GLY A 138 6.23 4.07 7.18
C GLY A 138 5.85 3.02 8.22
N GLU A 139 4.77 2.30 7.95
CA GLU A 139 4.23 1.24 8.80
C GLU A 139 3.67 0.10 7.94
N PRO A 140 3.47 -1.10 8.50
CA PRO A 140 2.80 -2.19 7.79
C PRO A 140 1.39 -1.79 7.37
N ILE A 141 1.03 -2.06 6.11
CA ILE A 141 -0.31 -1.85 5.56
C ILE A 141 -1.22 -2.91 6.16
N LEU A 142 -2.04 -2.49 7.12
CA LEU A 142 -3.09 -3.28 7.73
C LEU A 142 -4.45 -2.65 7.40
N PHE A 143 -5.41 -3.49 7.03
CA PHE A 143 -6.80 -3.06 6.91
C PHE A 143 -7.48 -3.24 8.27
N GLY A 144 -7.97 -2.13 8.82
CA GLY A 144 -8.76 -2.11 10.06
C GLY A 144 -10.25 -2.09 9.76
N VAL A 145 -11.04 -2.70 10.64
CA VAL A 145 -12.50 -2.65 10.64
C VAL A 145 -12.99 -2.32 12.04
N THR A 146 -14.09 -1.57 12.17
CA THR A 146 -14.66 -1.19 13.46
C THR A 146 -16.18 -1.06 13.37
N ILE A 147 -16.85 -1.17 14.52
CA ILE A 147 -18.28 -0.83 14.65
C ILE A 147 -18.35 0.61 15.19
N PRO A 148 -18.92 1.57 14.44
CA PRO A 148 -19.12 2.92 14.94
C PRO A 148 -19.97 2.92 16.22
N ARG A 149 -19.63 3.79 17.18
CA ARG A 149 -20.35 3.85 18.47
C ARG A 149 -21.85 4.11 18.32
N ASN A 150 -22.24 4.82 17.27
CA ASN A 150 -23.62 5.16 16.93
C ASN A 150 -24.23 4.25 15.85
N ALA A 151 -23.68 3.04 15.63
CA ALA A 151 -24.27 2.09 14.69
C ALA A 151 -25.73 1.80 15.08
N ALA A 152 -26.64 1.97 14.11
CA ALA A 152 -28.09 1.83 14.33
C ALA A 152 -28.50 0.40 14.77
N ASN A 153 -27.71 -0.60 14.38
CA ASN A 153 -27.88 -1.98 14.81
C ASN A 153 -26.52 -2.57 15.18
N GLN A 154 -26.17 -2.47 16.46
CA GLN A 154 -24.90 -2.98 16.98
C GLN A 154 -24.83 -4.51 16.93
N GLU A 155 -25.93 -5.19 17.24
CA GLU A 155 -25.99 -6.66 17.28
C GLU A 155 -25.69 -7.25 15.91
N LEU A 156 -26.36 -6.76 14.86
CA LEU A 156 -26.11 -7.23 13.49
C LEU A 156 -24.69 -6.89 13.00
N ALA A 157 -24.13 -5.76 13.41
CA ALA A 157 -22.74 -5.41 13.09
C ALA A 157 -21.74 -6.38 13.77
N ILE A 158 -22.02 -6.81 15.00
CA ILE A 158 -21.24 -7.83 15.71
C ILE A 158 -21.37 -9.19 15.02
N GLU A 159 -22.57 -9.58 14.58
CA GLU A 159 -22.79 -10.80 13.78
C GLU A 159 -22.02 -10.78 12.46
N TRP A 160 -22.05 -9.66 11.74
CA TRP A 160 -21.30 -9.50 10.50
C TRP A 160 -19.79 -9.61 10.71
N LEU A 161 -19.24 -9.00 11.77
CA LEU A 161 -17.83 -9.18 12.12
C LEU A 161 -17.49 -10.62 12.51
N HIS A 162 -18.39 -11.30 13.22
CA HIS A 162 -18.20 -12.71 13.54
C HIS A 162 -18.14 -13.57 12.26
N PHE A 163 -19.00 -13.30 11.28
CA PHE A 163 -18.92 -13.93 9.96
C PHE A 163 -17.60 -13.59 9.25
N LEU A 164 -17.22 -12.32 9.19
CA LEU A 164 -15.97 -11.89 8.55
C LEU A 164 -14.75 -12.60 9.15
N PHE A 165 -14.72 -12.76 10.47
CA PHE A 165 -13.60 -13.36 11.21
C PHE A 165 -13.61 -14.89 11.23
N SER A 166 -14.70 -15.53 10.81
CA SER A 166 -14.78 -16.98 10.63
C SER A 166 -13.83 -17.48 9.54
N ASP A 167 -13.57 -18.78 9.51
CA ASP A 167 -12.77 -19.41 8.44
C ASP A 167 -13.35 -19.16 7.04
N ILE A 168 -14.69 -19.10 6.92
CA ILE A 168 -15.37 -18.80 5.65
C ILE A 168 -15.10 -17.35 5.24
N GLY A 169 -15.25 -16.40 6.17
CA GLY A 169 -15.00 -14.98 5.91
C GLY A 169 -13.55 -14.71 5.54
N MET A 170 -12.60 -15.30 6.27
CA MET A 170 -11.17 -15.18 5.98
C MET A 170 -10.78 -15.81 4.64
N LYS A 171 -11.42 -16.92 4.26
CA LYS A 171 -11.22 -17.51 2.92
C LYS A 171 -11.70 -16.56 1.81
N ILE A 172 -12.85 -15.91 1.97
CA ILE A 172 -13.35 -14.90 1.01
C ILE A 172 -12.35 -13.73 0.89
N VAL A 173 -11.80 -13.26 2.01
CA VAL A 173 -10.77 -12.21 2.04
C VAL A 173 -9.51 -12.64 1.26
N GLU A 174 -9.06 -13.88 1.46
CA GLU A 174 -7.91 -14.45 0.75
C GLU A 174 -8.17 -14.61 -0.76
N GLU A 175 -9.37 -15.05 -1.14
CA GLU A 175 -9.81 -15.16 -2.54
C GLU A 175 -9.93 -13.79 -3.23
N ALA A 176 -10.29 -12.74 -2.48
CA ALA A 176 -10.25 -11.35 -2.94
C ALA A 176 -8.81 -10.82 -3.12
N GLY A 177 -7.79 -11.60 -2.75
CA GLY A 177 -6.39 -11.27 -2.93
C GLY A 177 -5.76 -10.51 -1.76
N LEU A 178 -6.42 -10.45 -0.61
CA LEU A 178 -5.85 -9.91 0.63
C LEU A 178 -5.16 -11.04 1.42
N THR A 179 -4.26 -10.69 2.33
CA THR A 179 -3.66 -11.66 3.25
C THR A 179 -4.36 -11.57 4.59
N ALA A 180 -4.96 -12.67 5.05
CA ALA A 180 -5.58 -12.73 6.35
C ALA A 180 -4.53 -12.57 7.46
N VAL A 181 -4.80 -11.68 8.43
CA VAL A 181 -3.94 -11.48 9.59
C VAL A 181 -4.31 -12.51 10.66
N LYS A 182 -3.37 -13.38 11.04
CA LYS A 182 -3.58 -14.44 12.03
C LYS A 182 -2.45 -14.41 13.09
N PRO A 183 -2.76 -14.25 14.39
CA PRO A 183 -4.08 -13.93 14.96
C PRO A 183 -4.56 -12.54 14.56
N LEU A 184 -5.86 -12.28 14.69
CA LEU A 184 -6.40 -10.93 14.48
C LEU A 184 -5.81 -9.94 15.48
N LEU A 185 -5.66 -8.70 15.03
CA LEU A 185 -5.13 -7.61 15.84
C LEU A 185 -6.27 -6.72 16.33
N PHE A 186 -6.16 -6.30 17.59
CA PHE A 186 -7.13 -5.44 18.23
C PHE A 186 -6.41 -4.29 18.91
N SER A 187 -6.91 -3.08 18.72
CA SER A 187 -6.35 -1.87 19.34
C SER A 187 -6.66 -1.78 20.83
N ASP A 188 -7.80 -2.31 21.25
CA ASP A 188 -8.27 -2.29 22.63
C ASP A 188 -9.00 -3.61 22.96
N PRO A 189 -8.30 -4.59 23.55
CA PRO A 189 -8.88 -5.90 23.87
C PRO A 189 -10.08 -5.85 24.81
N ASP A 190 -10.15 -4.85 25.69
CA ASP A 190 -11.22 -4.74 26.69
C ASP A 190 -12.57 -4.34 26.07
N LYS A 191 -12.53 -3.72 24.88
CA LYS A 191 -13.73 -3.30 24.14
C LYS A 191 -14.27 -4.34 23.18
N ILE A 192 -13.70 -5.55 23.16
CA ILE A 192 -14.13 -6.60 22.23
C ILE A 192 -15.45 -7.23 22.71
N PRO A 193 -16.51 -7.19 21.88
CA PRO A 193 -17.78 -7.83 22.19
C PRO A 193 -17.57 -9.32 22.53
N PRO A 194 -18.31 -9.88 23.52
CA PRO A 194 -18.11 -11.26 23.96
C PRO A 194 -18.03 -12.30 22.82
N MET A 195 -18.88 -12.14 21.79
CA MET A 195 -18.95 -13.04 20.62
C MET A 195 -17.70 -13.03 19.72
N LEU A 196 -16.86 -12.00 19.83
CA LEU A 196 -15.64 -11.85 19.02
C LEU A 196 -14.36 -12.22 19.80
N ARG A 197 -14.47 -12.46 21.12
CA ARG A 197 -13.30 -12.72 21.98
C ARG A 197 -12.55 -14.01 21.63
N SER A 198 -13.21 -14.99 21.02
CA SER A 198 -12.58 -16.24 20.57
C SER A 198 -11.54 -16.04 19.45
N TYR A 199 -11.57 -14.90 18.75
CA TYR A 199 -10.62 -14.57 17.70
C TYR A 199 -9.38 -13.82 18.19
N VAL A 200 -9.36 -13.46 19.47
CA VAL A 200 -8.28 -12.76 20.17
C VAL A 200 -7.41 -13.83 20.81
N LYS A 201 -6.23 -14.10 20.26
CA LYS A 201 -5.23 -14.94 20.94
C LYS A 201 -4.25 -14.05 21.67
#